data_AF-A0A2D4P3Y7-F1
#
_entry.id   AF-A0A2D4P3Y7-F1
#
_cell.length_a   1.000
_cell.length_b   1.000
_cell.length_c   1.000
_cell.angle_alpha   90.00
_cell.angle_beta   90.00
_cell.angle_gamma   90.00
#
_symmetry.space_group_name_H-M   'P 1'
#
loop_
_entity.id
_entity.type
_entity.pdbx_description
1 polymer ?
#
loop_
_entity_poly.entity_id
_entity_poly.type
_entity_poly.pdbx_seq_one_letter_code
_entity_poly.pdbx_strand_id
1 'polypeptide(L)'
;EEPLGHYIINVTTAAELCSQTLCRGHGRCRRQESEASVFLHLNPNSFQIYRNEAKYPKPLLAAKGKLSQADISFLQTHFQCHCYQGWHGKGCEKQLNPPGGGPST
;
A
#
# COMPACT_ATOMS: atom_id res chain seq x y z
N GLU A 1 -21.42 3.15 -15.62
CA GLU A 1 -20.30 2.98 -14.67
C GLU A 1 -19.08 2.56 -15.47
N GLU A 2 -17.86 2.95 -15.08
CA GLU A 2 -16.64 2.58 -15.80
C GLU A 2 -15.88 1.54 -14.96
N PRO A 3 -16.04 0.23 -15.23
CA PRO A 3 -15.49 -0.85 -14.39
C PRO A 3 -13.97 -0.76 -14.20
N LEU A 4 -13.27 -0.28 -15.24
CA LEU A 4 -11.83 -0.08 -15.20
C LEU A 4 -11.44 1.00 -14.18
N GLY A 5 -12.13 2.14 -14.16
CA GLY A 5 -11.83 3.22 -13.21
C GLY A 5 -11.96 2.76 -11.75
N HIS A 6 -13.00 2.00 -11.43
CA HIS A 6 -13.17 1.41 -10.09
C HIS A 6 -12.04 0.44 -9.75
N TYR A 7 -11.64 -0.40 -10.70
CA TYR A 7 -10.55 -1.34 -10.48
C TYR A 7 -9.20 -0.63 -10.27
N ILE A 8 -8.93 0.44 -11.04
CA ILE A 8 -7.71 1.25 -10.87
C ILE A 8 -7.66 1.85 -9.46
N ILE A 9 -8.75 2.45 -8.97
CA ILE A 9 -8.80 2.97 -7.59
C ILE A 9 -8.62 1.84 -6.57
N ASN A 10 -9.26 0.69 -6.77
CA ASN A 10 -9.10 -0.47 -5.91
C ASN A 10 -7.62 -0.89 -5.76
N VAL A 11 -6.93 -1.16 -6.86
CA VAL A 11 -5.53 -1.63 -6.81
C VAL A 11 -4.56 -0.56 -6.35
N THR A 12 -4.74 0.69 -6.80
CA THR A 12 -3.80 1.78 -6.49
C THR A 12 -3.86 2.18 -5.02
N THR A 13 -5.06 2.37 -4.48
CA THR A 13 -5.24 2.68 -3.05
C THR A 13 -4.79 1.52 -2.18
N ALA A 14 -5.05 0.26 -2.56
CA ALA A 14 -4.56 -0.90 -1.81
C ALA A 14 -3.02 -0.98 -1.76
N ALA A 15 -2.36 -0.73 -2.90
CA ALA A 15 -0.90 -0.72 -2.97
C ALA A 15 -0.28 0.41 -2.12
N GLU A 16 -0.86 1.60 -2.16
CA GLU A 16 -0.44 2.74 -1.34
C GLU A 16 -0.59 2.44 0.16
N LEU A 17 -1.77 1.96 0.58
CA LEU A 17 -2.02 1.62 1.97
C LEU A 17 -1.10 0.52 2.48
N CYS A 18 -0.82 -0.50 1.66
CA CYS A 18 0.13 -1.54 2.03
C CYS A 18 1.54 -0.99 2.19
N SER A 19 1.99 -0.13 1.27
CA SER A 19 3.28 0.54 1.35
C SER A 19 3.42 1.33 2.65
N GLN A 20 2.41 2.14 2.99
CA GLN A 20 2.41 2.94 4.23
C GLN A 20 2.40 2.06 5.48
N THR A 21 1.57 1.00 5.48
CA THR A 21 1.31 0.18 6.67
C THR A 21 2.43 -0.83 6.98
N LEU A 22 2.94 -1.53 5.97
CA LEU A 22 3.95 -2.57 6.16
C LEU A 22 5.38 -2.09 5.89
N CYS A 23 5.52 -1.18 4.93
CA CYS A 23 6.83 -0.76 4.41
C CYS A 23 7.17 0.69 4.76
N ARG A 24 6.40 1.32 5.67
CA ARG A 24 6.58 2.70 6.14
C ARG A 24 6.59 3.76 5.03
N GLY A 25 6.00 3.45 3.87
CA GLY A 25 6.07 4.30 2.68
C GLY A 25 7.42 4.28 1.96
N HIS A 26 8.34 3.41 2.38
CA HIS A 26 9.71 3.31 1.88
C HIS A 26 9.95 2.05 1.04
N GLY A 27 8.88 1.37 0.66
CA GLY A 27 8.93 0.21 -0.20
C GLY A 27 7.57 -0.14 -0.75
N ARG A 28 7.57 -1.04 -1.74
CA ARG A 28 6.34 -1.61 -2.30
C ARG A 28 6.07 -2.98 -1.71
N CYS A 29 4.81 -3.32 -1.53
CA CYS A 29 4.42 -4.68 -1.18
C CYS A 29 4.51 -5.60 -2.41
N ARG A 30 5.07 -6.79 -2.22
CA ARG A 30 5.04 -7.91 -3.18
C ARG A 30 4.52 -9.15 -2.47
N ARG A 31 3.97 -10.09 -3.23
CA ARG A 31 3.53 -11.37 -2.65
C ARG A 31 4.69 -12.04 -1.92
N GLN A 32 4.38 -12.62 -0.75
CA GLN A 32 5.28 -13.44 0.04
C GLN A 32 5.64 -14.72 -0.72
N GLU A 33 4.63 -15.38 -1.28
CA GLU A 33 4.76 -16.53 -2.18
C GLU A 33 4.39 -16.10 -3.60
N SER A 34 5.28 -16.27 -4.58
CA SER A 34 5.09 -15.67 -5.92
C SER A 34 3.87 -16.24 -6.64
N GLU A 35 3.63 -17.54 -6.45
CA GLU A 35 2.57 -18.33 -7.09
C GLU A 35 1.24 -18.31 -6.35
N ALA A 36 1.18 -17.69 -5.16
CA ALA A 36 -0.06 -17.60 -4.42
C ALA A 36 -1.09 -16.72 -5.15
N SER A 37 -2.34 -17.19 -5.21
CA SER A 37 -3.49 -16.48 -5.79
C SER A 37 -4.03 -15.41 -4.84
N VAL A 38 -3.17 -14.47 -4.44
CA VAL A 38 -3.48 -13.35 -3.56
C VAL A 38 -3.14 -12.02 -4.26
N PHE A 39 -3.99 -11.02 -4.08
CA PHE A 39 -3.92 -9.75 -4.79
C PHE A 39 -4.05 -8.58 -3.82
N LEU A 40 -3.41 -7.45 -4.15
CA LEU A 40 -3.56 -6.20 -3.42
C LEU A 40 -4.83 -5.49 -3.89
N HIS A 41 -5.96 -5.87 -3.29
CA HIS A 41 -7.25 -5.23 -3.47
C HIS A 41 -7.73 -4.68 -2.11
N LEU A 42 -8.49 -3.59 -2.15
CA LEU A 42 -9.25 -3.10 -1.02
C LEU A 42 -10.31 -4.13 -0.63
N ASN A 43 -10.44 -4.35 0.67
CA ASN A 43 -11.52 -5.14 1.23
C ASN A 43 -12.85 -4.35 1.14
N PRO A 44 -13.89 -4.85 0.43
CA PRO A 44 -15.16 -4.16 0.31
C PRO A 44 -15.90 -3.98 1.65
N ASN A 45 -15.55 -4.75 2.69
CA ASN A 45 -16.09 -4.55 4.04
C ASN A 45 -15.48 -3.36 4.78
N SER A 46 -14.33 -2.87 4.31
CA SER A 46 -13.56 -1.80 4.99
C SER A 46 -13.44 -0.54 4.14
N PHE A 47 -13.68 -0.64 2.84
CA PHE A 47 -13.61 0.47 1.89
C PHE A 47 -14.80 0.50 0.96
N GLN A 48 -15.22 1.72 0.63
CA GLN A 48 -16.20 2.02 -0.39
C GLN A 48 -15.56 2.92 -1.44
N ILE A 49 -15.64 2.52 -2.71
CA ILE A 49 -15.27 3.36 -3.84
C ILE A 49 -16.53 4.11 -4.28
N TYR A 50 -16.45 5.43 -4.34
CA TYR A 50 -17.57 6.29 -4.66
C TYR A 50 -17.16 7.36 -5.66
N ARG A 51 -18.15 7.90 -6.37
CA ARG A 51 -17.96 9.02 -7.28
C ARG A 51 -18.02 10.33 -6.51
N ASN A 52 -17.04 11.19 -6.71
CA ASN A 52 -17.10 12.54 -6.15
C ASN A 52 -18.13 13.37 -6.94
N GLU A 53 -19.12 13.90 -6.23
CA GLU A 53 -20.14 14.80 -6.81
C GLU A 53 -19.65 16.25 -6.90
N ALA A 54 -18.59 16.60 -6.16
CA ALA A 54 -18.01 17.94 -6.18
C ALA A 54 -17.25 18.19 -7.49
N LYS A 55 -17.60 19.28 -8.19
CA LYS A 55 -16.77 19.84 -9.27
C LYS A 55 -15.44 20.31 -8.69
N TYR A 56 -14.36 19.99 -9.40
CA TYR A 56 -12.94 20.37 -9.25
C TYR A 56 -12.51 21.21 -8.02
N PRO A 57 -11.39 20.86 -7.34
CA PRO A 57 -10.28 20.02 -7.84
C PRO A 57 -10.21 18.63 -7.18
N LYS A 58 -11.25 17.80 -7.27
CA LYS A 58 -11.24 16.42 -6.75
C LYS A 58 -11.25 15.38 -7.87
N PRO A 59 -10.58 14.22 -7.70
CA PRO A 59 -10.64 13.12 -8.68
C PRO A 59 -12.07 12.61 -8.84
N LEU A 60 -12.42 12.06 -10.00
CA LEU A 60 -13.78 11.60 -10.29
C LEU A 60 -14.23 10.47 -9.36
N LEU A 61 -13.32 9.54 -9.05
CA LEU A 61 -13.53 8.41 -8.13
C LEU A 61 -12.58 8.54 -6.95
N ALA A 62 -13.04 8.10 -5.77
CA ALA A 62 -12.21 8.01 -4.58
C ALA A 62 -12.63 6.79 -3.75
N ALA A 63 -11.66 6.24 -3.02
CA ALA A 63 -11.92 5.24 -1.98
C ALA A 63 -12.03 5.94 -0.61
N LYS A 64 -13.03 5.56 0.17
CA LYS A 64 -13.20 5.97 1.57
C LYS A 64 -13.22 4.74 2.45
N GLY A 65 -12.48 4.78 3.55
CA GLY A 65 -12.36 3.66 4.47
C GLY A 65 -11.05 3.71 5.24
N LYS A 66 -10.78 2.66 6.00
CA LYS A 66 -9.51 2.44 6.70
C LYS A 66 -9.26 0.94 6.82
N LEU A 67 -8.00 0.53 6.84
CA LEU A 67 -7.65 -0.86 7.08
C LEU A 67 -8.15 -1.27 8.47
N SER A 68 -8.88 -2.36 8.54
CA SER A 68 -9.22 -3.05 9.77
C SER A 68 -8.03 -3.88 10.28
N GLN A 69 -8.11 -4.36 11.52
CA GLN A 69 -7.07 -5.26 12.05
C GLN A 69 -6.96 -6.55 11.22
N ALA A 70 -8.08 -7.06 10.71
CA ALA A 70 -8.11 -8.23 9.85
C ALA A 70 -7.41 -7.97 8.50
N ASP A 71 -7.60 -6.77 7.91
CA ASP A 71 -6.89 -6.40 6.68
C ASP A 71 -5.39 -6.32 6.91
N ILE A 72 -4.97 -5.71 8.03
CA ILE A 72 -3.54 -5.61 8.38
C ILE A 72 -2.94 -7.01 8.55
N SER A 73 -3.62 -7.90 9.27
CA SER A 73 -3.18 -9.29 9.45
C SER A 73 -3.12 -10.05 8.11
N PHE A 74 -4.08 -9.84 7.21
CA PHE A 74 -4.03 -10.40 5.86
C PHE A 74 -2.80 -9.90 5.10
N LEU A 75 -2.55 -8.59 5.11
CA LEU A 75 -1.38 -8.01 4.45
C LEU A 75 -0.07 -8.58 5.02
N GLN A 76 0.07 -8.66 6.34
CA GLN A 76 1.26 -9.21 7.01
C GLN A 76 1.52 -10.69 6.70
N THR A 77 0.45 -11.45 6.44
CA THR A 77 0.55 -12.89 6.16
C THR A 77 0.95 -13.16 4.71
N HIS A 78 0.45 -12.35 3.77
CA HIS A 78 0.53 -12.65 2.34
C HIS A 78 1.51 -11.77 1.56
N PHE A 79 2.01 -10.68 2.15
CA PHE A 79 2.88 -9.73 1.47
C PHE A 79 4.13 -9.42 2.28
N GLN A 80 5.22 -9.14 1.56
CA GLN A 80 6.48 -8.66 2.10
C GLN A 80 6.90 -7.37 1.40
N CYS A 81 7.77 -6.61 2.05
CA CYS A 81 8.31 -5.39 1.48
C CYS A 81 9.42 -5.66 0.48
N HIS A 82 9.42 -4.87 -0.59
CA HIS A 82 10.56 -4.65 -1.47
C HIS A 82 10.91 -3.17 -1.37
N CYS A 83 11.96 -2.88 -0.60
CA CYS A 83 12.34 -1.52 -0.26
C CYS A 83 12.83 -0.73 -1.48
N TYR A 84 12.53 0.56 -1.48
CA TYR A 84 13.08 1.49 -2.45
C TYR A 84 14.57 1.71 -2.17
N GLN A 85 15.26 2.26 -3.16
CA GLN A 85 16.68 2.54 -3.06
C GLN A 85 16.99 3.41 -1.82
N GLY A 86 18.00 3.00 -1.05
CA GLY A 86 18.41 3.68 0.18
C GLY A 86 17.73 3.16 1.45
N TRP A 87 16.73 2.28 1.34
CA TRP A 87 16.03 1.68 2.49
C TRP A 87 16.23 0.18 2.59
N HIS A 88 16.25 -0.34 3.83
CA HIS A 88 16.37 -1.76 4.11
C HIS A 88 15.69 -2.15 5.43
N GLY A 89 15.70 -3.44 5.74
CA GLY A 89 14.94 -4.02 6.87
C GLY A 89 13.67 -4.71 6.39
N LYS A 90 13.01 -5.45 7.29
CA LYS A 90 11.82 -6.25 6.94
C LYS A 90 10.65 -5.36 6.53
N GLY A 91 10.54 -4.18 7.13
CA GLY A 91 9.52 -3.17 6.85
C GLY A 91 10.09 -1.86 6.31
N CYS A 92 11.27 -1.90 5.67
CA CYS A 92 11.97 -0.74 5.12
C CYS A 92 12.19 0.39 6.14
N GLU A 93 12.52 0.01 7.38
CA GLU A 93 12.62 0.92 8.51
C GLU A 93 14.00 1.57 8.69
N LYS A 94 15.02 1.11 7.97
CA LYS A 94 16.40 1.59 8.11
C LYS A 94 16.90 2.25 6.82
N GLN A 95 17.64 3.35 6.93
CA GLN A 95 18.33 3.98 5.81
C GLN A 95 19.78 3.49 5.70
N LEU A 96 20.23 3.19 4.49
CA LEU A 96 21.60 2.70 4.23
C LEU A 96 22.67 3.77 4.45
N ASN A 97 22.36 5.05 4.19
CA ASN A 97 23.26 6.18 4.39
C ASN A 97 22.47 7.36 5.00
N PRO A 98 22.20 7.35 6.31
CA PRO A 98 21.47 8.45 6.94
C PRO A 98 22.32 9.74 6.84
N PRO A 99 21.71 10.91 6.54
CA PRO A 99 22.42 12.18 6.58
C PRO A 99 23.02 12.39 7.98
N GLY A 100 24.34 12.41 8.09
CA GLY A 100 25.08 12.55 9.36
C GLY A 100 25.72 11.27 9.91
N GLY A 101 25.60 10.13 9.23
CA GLY A 101 26.24 8.87 9.63
C GLY A 101 27.72 8.83 9.23
N GLY A 102 28.60 9.32 10.10
CA GLY A 102 30.00 8.90 10.11
C GLY A 102 30.12 7.39 10.35
N PRO A 103 31.25 6.75 9.99
CA PRO A 103 31.41 5.32 10.13
C PRO A 103 31.27 4.92 11.60
N SER A 104 30.36 3.99 11.88
CA SER A 104 30.27 3.36 13.20
C SER A 104 31.49 2.46 13.38
N THR A 105 32.50 2.95 14.09
CA THR A 105 33.54 2.13 14.73
C THR A 105 32.97 1.42 15.94
#